data_AF-A0A7F5RKU1-F1
#
_entry.id   AF-A0A7F5RKU1-F1
#
_cell.length_a   1.000
_cell.length_b   1.000
_cell.length_c   1.000
_cell.angle_alpha   90.00
_cell.angle_beta   90.00
_cell.angle_gamma   90.00
#
_symmetry.space_group_name_H-M   'P 1'
#
loop_
_entity.id
_entity.type
_entity.pdbx_description
1 polymer ?
#
loop_
_entity_poly.entity_id
_entity_poly.type
_entity_poly.pdbx_seq_one_letter_code
_entity_poly.pdbx_strand_id
1 'polypeptide(L)'
;MYANVWNKLCRYLLIYYIVVTVLFNFCNSTIDLNLPELQYLADHLHKEECKRLVAALHFKSYDKPCLLDLAENKVPSDPTCLELLLHWNSTPGEGKGETHEILLHRLRQIGRDDLADWLGKTVFHQLGNDLEREINEALDDFQNVTEKTHRYEAKPTFAPPVGDVDPTEWLPFDTICWVLICGIIITILITTLKVICLKCCKRPKNKKKKRY
;
A
#
# COMPACT_ATOMS: atom_id res chain seq x y z
N MET A 1 32.97 -26.52 -11.71
CA MET A 1 32.83 -25.05 -11.81
C MET A 1 31.38 -24.58 -11.57
N TYR A 2 30.35 -25.30 -12.04
CA TYR A 2 28.93 -24.94 -11.88
C TYR A 2 28.36 -24.97 -10.45
N ALA A 3 28.86 -25.85 -9.57
CA ALA A 3 28.35 -25.98 -8.19
C ALA A 3 28.58 -24.72 -7.32
N ASN A 4 29.67 -23.99 -7.55
CA ASN A 4 29.98 -22.76 -6.80
C ASN A 4 29.13 -21.57 -7.26
N VAL A 5 28.67 -21.58 -8.50
CA VAL A 5 27.79 -20.55 -9.06
C VAL A 5 26.37 -20.71 -8.50
N TRP A 6 25.88 -21.96 -8.45
CA TRP A 6 24.57 -22.29 -7.89
C TRP A 6 24.45 -21.96 -6.40
N ASN A 7 25.49 -22.24 -5.61
CA ASN A 7 25.53 -21.88 -4.19
C ASN A 7 25.55 -20.37 -3.95
N LYS A 8 26.21 -19.60 -4.82
CA LYS A 8 26.19 -18.13 -4.74
C LYS A 8 24.81 -17.58 -5.09
N LEU A 9 24.21 -18.04 -6.18
CA LEU A 9 22.85 -17.66 -6.60
C LEU A 9 21.80 -17.99 -5.51
N CYS A 10 21.86 -19.18 -4.92
CA CYS A 10 20.98 -19.56 -3.80
C CYS A 10 21.14 -18.62 -2.59
N ARG A 11 22.36 -18.22 -2.25
CA ARG A 11 22.60 -17.28 -1.15
C ARG A 11 22.05 -15.89 -1.46
N TYR A 12 22.22 -15.38 -2.68
CA TYR A 12 21.65 -14.10 -3.08
C TYR A 12 20.12 -14.12 -3.09
N LEU A 13 19.51 -15.19 -3.59
CA LEU A 13 18.06 -15.38 -3.56
C LEU A 13 17.50 -15.47 -2.14
N LEU A 14 18.21 -16.16 -1.23
CA LEU A 14 17.83 -16.23 0.19
C LEU A 14 17.93 -14.86 0.87
N ILE A 15 19.02 -14.13 0.65
CA ILE A 15 19.19 -12.79 1.22
C ILE A 15 18.11 -11.85 0.68
N TYR A 16 17.85 -11.87 -0.63
CA TYR A 16 16.77 -11.10 -1.25
C TYR A 16 15.42 -11.43 -0.64
N TYR A 17 15.08 -12.71 -0.50
CA TYR A 17 13.83 -13.15 0.12
C TYR A 17 13.71 -12.67 1.57
N ILE A 18 14.78 -12.76 2.36
CA ILE A 18 14.81 -12.26 3.75
C ILE A 18 14.62 -10.75 3.78
N VAL A 19 15.32 -9.99 2.92
CA VAL A 19 15.19 -8.52 2.85
C VAL A 19 13.78 -8.12 2.46
N VAL A 20 13.20 -8.73 1.41
CA VAL A 20 11.83 -8.45 0.97
C VAL A 20 10.81 -8.80 2.04
N THR A 21 10.94 -9.95 2.70
CA THR A 21 10.01 -10.33 3.77
C THR A 21 10.14 -9.42 4.99
N VAL A 22 11.35 -9.01 5.36
CA VAL A 22 11.56 -8.03 6.45
C VAL A 22 10.93 -6.69 6.06
N LEU A 23 11.29 -6.11 4.91
CA LEU A 23 10.75 -4.83 4.43
C LEU A 23 9.22 -4.83 4.33
N PHE A 24 8.63 -5.91 3.81
CA PHE A 24 7.18 -6.04 3.70
C PHE A 24 6.48 -6.10 5.07
N ASN A 25 7.08 -6.75 6.08
CA ASN A 25 6.53 -6.76 7.43
C ASN A 25 6.70 -5.40 8.15
N PHE A 26 7.67 -4.58 7.73
CA PHE A 26 7.85 -3.21 8.25
C PHE A 26 6.97 -2.17 7.55
N CYS A 27 6.52 -2.43 6.33
CA CYS A 27 5.60 -1.56 5.60
C CYS A 27 4.15 -1.84 6.02
N ASN A 28 3.77 -1.41 7.22
CA ASN A 28 2.38 -1.08 7.49
C ASN A 28 2.12 0.28 6.85
N SER A 29 1.86 0.32 5.55
CA SER A 29 1.44 1.55 4.87
C SER A 29 0.01 1.89 5.27
N THR A 30 -0.17 2.30 6.52
CA THR A 30 -1.37 3.01 6.97
C THR A 30 -1.10 4.48 6.69
N ILE A 31 -1.70 5.02 5.63
CA ILE A 31 -1.75 6.46 5.49
C ILE A 31 -2.74 6.93 6.55
N ASP A 32 -2.18 7.42 7.66
CA ASP A 32 -2.92 7.97 8.78
C ASP A 32 -3.66 9.22 8.32
N LEU A 33 -4.93 9.32 8.72
CA LEU A 33 -5.73 10.52 8.48
C LEU A 33 -5.16 11.70 9.26
N ASN A 34 -4.95 12.80 8.57
CA ASN A 34 -4.41 14.01 9.18
C ASN A 34 -5.53 14.83 9.86
N LEU A 35 -5.18 15.59 10.90
CA LEU A 35 -6.14 16.44 11.63
C LEU A 35 -6.91 17.41 10.70
N PRO A 36 -6.29 18.08 9.70
CA PRO A 36 -7.02 18.95 8.78
C PRO A 36 -8.07 18.22 7.93
N GLU A 37 -7.84 16.95 7.59
CA GLU A 37 -8.77 16.14 6.81
C GLU A 37 -10.00 15.79 7.66
N LEU A 38 -9.78 15.38 8.92
CA LEU A 38 -10.86 15.13 9.87
C LEU A 38 -11.66 16.40 10.19
N GLN A 39 -10.98 17.55 10.31
CA GLN A 39 -11.63 18.84 10.48
C GLN A 39 -12.53 19.18 9.28
N TYR A 40 -12.02 19.03 8.06
CA TYR A 40 -12.79 19.29 6.86
C TYR A 40 -14.05 18.40 6.80
N LEU A 41 -13.91 17.11 7.11
CA LEU A 41 -15.07 16.21 7.19
C LEU A 41 -16.07 16.66 8.25
N ALA A 42 -15.59 17.03 9.44
CA ALA A 42 -16.45 17.49 10.53
C ALA A 42 -17.23 18.76 10.18
N ASP A 43 -16.63 19.67 9.42
CA ASP A 43 -17.25 20.94 9.00
C ASP A 43 -18.28 20.75 7.87
N HIS A 44 -18.18 19.68 7.10
CA HIS A 44 -19.06 19.40 5.95
C HIS A 44 -20.09 18.28 6.20
N LEU A 45 -20.07 17.65 7.37
CA LEU A 45 -21.06 16.67 7.82
C LEU A 45 -22.07 17.33 8.74
N HIS A 46 -23.36 17.10 8.49
CA HIS A 46 -24.38 17.44 9.47
C HIS A 46 -24.28 16.55 10.71
N LYS A 47 -24.82 17.02 11.84
CA LYS A 47 -24.73 16.31 13.14
C LYS A 47 -25.22 14.85 13.05
N GLU A 48 -26.34 14.60 12.38
CA GLU A 48 -26.88 13.23 12.22
C GLU A 48 -26.05 12.39 11.25
N GLU A 49 -25.57 12.99 10.16
CA GLU A 49 -24.67 12.28 9.22
C GLU A 49 -23.37 11.87 9.89
N CYS A 50 -22.83 12.72 10.77
CA CYS A 50 -21.64 12.43 11.53
C CYS A 50 -21.85 11.28 12.51
N LYS A 51 -22.96 11.26 13.26
CA LYS A 51 -23.28 10.12 14.13
C LYS A 51 -23.42 8.83 13.33
N ARG A 52 -24.08 8.91 12.18
CA ARG A 52 -24.25 7.78 11.27
C ARG A 52 -22.90 7.28 10.73
N LEU A 53 -21.99 8.20 10.40
CA LEU A 53 -20.62 7.88 9.98
C LEU A 53 -19.86 7.17 11.10
N VAL A 54 -19.84 7.75 12.30
CA VAL A 54 -19.15 7.20 13.47
C VAL A 54 -19.71 5.82 13.82
N ALA A 55 -21.03 5.66 13.84
CA ALA A 55 -21.67 4.37 14.03
C ALA A 55 -21.22 3.35 12.97
N ALA A 56 -21.15 3.76 11.69
CA ALA A 56 -20.71 2.91 10.60
C ALA A 56 -19.22 2.50 10.73
N LEU A 57 -18.38 3.41 11.24
CA LEU A 57 -16.94 3.20 11.46
C LEU A 57 -16.63 2.09 12.50
N HIS A 58 -17.53 1.81 13.43
CA HIS A 58 -17.34 0.71 14.38
C HIS A 58 -17.64 -0.68 13.79
N PHE A 59 -18.22 -0.77 12.60
CA PHE A 59 -18.42 -2.06 11.92
C PHE A 59 -17.17 -2.44 11.13
N LYS A 60 -16.76 -3.71 11.21
CA LYS A 60 -15.61 -4.26 10.44
C LYS A 60 -16.02 -4.98 9.15
N SER A 61 -17.31 -5.00 8.85
CA SER A 61 -17.89 -5.64 7.67
C SER A 61 -17.72 -4.77 6.43
N TYR A 62 -17.43 -5.36 5.27
CA TYR A 62 -17.47 -4.62 4.01
C TYR A 62 -18.91 -4.21 3.65
N ASP A 63 -19.91 -5.05 3.89
CA ASP A 63 -21.29 -4.71 3.59
C ASP A 63 -21.84 -3.59 4.49
N LYS A 64 -22.86 -2.88 3.99
CA LYS A 64 -23.56 -1.85 4.75
C LYS A 64 -24.11 -2.47 6.05
N PRO A 65 -23.88 -1.85 7.22
CA PRO A 65 -24.31 -2.43 8.48
C PRO A 65 -25.83 -2.54 8.57
N CYS A 66 -26.35 -3.75 8.79
CA CYS A 66 -27.79 -4.01 8.95
C CYS A 66 -28.38 -3.38 10.22
N LEU A 67 -27.55 -3.11 11.23
CA LEU A 67 -27.93 -2.51 12.52
C LEU A 67 -27.43 -1.07 12.69
N LEU A 68 -27.24 -0.35 11.58
CA LEU A 68 -26.67 1.00 11.61
C LEU A 68 -27.52 1.97 12.45
N ASP A 69 -28.84 1.95 12.27
CA ASP A 69 -29.74 2.87 12.97
C ASP A 69 -29.73 2.63 14.49
N LEU A 70 -29.51 1.37 14.93
CA LEU A 70 -29.40 1.03 16.35
C LEU A 70 -28.03 1.40 16.94
N ALA A 71 -26.98 1.37 16.12
CA ALA A 71 -25.65 1.83 16.50
C ALA A 71 -25.57 3.36 16.58
N GLU A 72 -26.25 4.07 15.68
CA GLU A 72 -26.35 5.54 15.67
C GLU A 72 -26.94 6.08 16.98
N ASN A 73 -27.97 5.43 17.50
CA ASN A 73 -28.58 5.76 18.80
C ASN A 73 -27.65 5.57 20.00
N LYS A 74 -26.55 4.81 19.85
CA LYS A 74 -25.55 4.62 20.90
C LYS A 74 -24.42 5.65 20.84
N VAL A 75 -24.34 6.43 19.76
CA VAL A 75 -23.34 7.49 19.62
C VAL A 75 -23.76 8.67 20.50
N PRO A 76 -22.90 9.13 21.43
CA PRO A 76 -23.23 10.26 22.29
C PRO A 76 -23.47 11.53 21.45
N SER A 77 -24.53 12.26 21.80
CA SER A 77 -24.93 13.49 21.08
C SER A 77 -24.27 14.77 21.60
N ASP A 78 -23.50 14.64 22.68
CA ASP A 78 -22.84 15.73 23.40
C ASP A 78 -21.54 16.21 22.73
N PRO A 79 -20.59 15.33 22.36
CA PRO A 79 -19.36 15.76 21.69
C PRO A 79 -19.63 16.30 20.27
N THR A 80 -18.72 17.15 19.82
CA THR A 80 -18.68 17.65 18.44
C THR A 80 -18.32 16.53 17.46
N CYS A 81 -18.67 16.71 16.18
CA CYS A 81 -18.33 15.73 15.15
C CYS A 81 -16.82 15.47 15.08
N LEU A 82 -16.03 16.54 15.18
CA LEU A 82 -14.57 16.46 15.21
C LEU A 82 -14.07 15.59 16.38
N GLU A 83 -14.57 15.81 17.59
CA GLU A 83 -14.19 15.04 18.76
C GLU A 83 -14.51 13.55 18.60
N LEU A 84 -15.67 13.22 18.00
CA LEU A 84 -16.04 11.84 17.71
C LEU A 84 -15.07 11.19 16.70
N LEU A 85 -14.74 11.90 15.63
CA LEU A 85 -13.81 11.41 14.61
C LEU A 85 -12.38 11.26 15.15
N LEU A 86 -11.91 12.21 15.97
CA LEU A 86 -10.62 12.13 16.65
C LEU A 86 -10.58 11.00 17.67
N HIS A 87 -11.67 10.78 18.41
CA HIS A 87 -11.77 9.67 19.34
C HIS A 87 -11.63 8.33 18.61
N TRP A 88 -12.36 8.15 17.51
CA TRP A 88 -12.26 6.95 16.69
C TRP A 88 -10.84 6.75 16.13
N ASN A 89 -10.23 7.79 15.57
CA ASN A 89 -8.89 7.74 14.97
C ASN A 89 -7.77 7.49 16.00
N SER A 90 -7.98 7.84 17.27
CA SER A 90 -6.99 7.68 18.33
C SER A 90 -7.15 6.41 19.17
N THR A 91 -8.30 5.71 19.06
CA THR A 91 -8.62 4.56 19.91
C THR A 91 -8.14 3.23 19.32
N PRO A 92 -7.30 2.45 20.05
CA PRO A 92 -6.82 1.16 19.59
C PRO A 92 -7.96 0.14 19.48
N GLY A 93 -8.05 -0.53 18.33
CA GLY A 93 -9.10 -1.50 18.02
C GLY A 93 -10.34 -0.92 17.34
N GLU A 94 -10.41 0.42 17.25
CA GLU A 94 -11.35 1.19 16.46
C GLU A 94 -10.70 1.68 15.17
N GLY A 95 -10.26 2.95 15.11
CA GLY A 95 -9.63 3.56 13.93
C GLY A 95 -8.12 3.73 14.02
N LYS A 96 -7.50 3.52 15.20
CA LYS A 96 -6.05 3.73 15.34
C LYS A 96 -5.24 2.73 14.51
N GLY A 97 -4.49 3.24 13.54
CA GLY A 97 -3.71 2.44 12.59
C GLY A 97 -4.59 1.75 11.54
N GLU A 98 -5.85 2.18 11.39
CA GLU A 98 -6.67 1.80 10.25
C GLU A 98 -6.39 2.76 9.07
N THR A 99 -6.59 2.29 7.85
CA THR A 99 -6.35 3.12 6.65
C THR A 99 -7.51 4.09 6.41
N HIS A 100 -7.22 5.25 5.82
CA HIS A 100 -8.24 6.21 5.34
C HIS A 100 -9.30 5.59 4.41
N GLU A 101 -9.01 4.45 3.77
CA GLU A 101 -9.95 3.69 2.94
C GLU A 101 -11.22 3.26 3.70
N ILE A 102 -11.10 2.94 4.99
CA ILE A 102 -12.26 2.57 5.80
C ILE A 102 -13.20 3.77 5.96
N LEU A 103 -12.64 4.96 6.20
CA LEU A 103 -13.43 6.19 6.32
C LEU A 103 -14.09 6.56 4.98
N LEU A 104 -13.34 6.47 3.87
CA LEU A 104 -13.85 6.65 2.52
C LEU A 104 -15.05 5.74 2.24
N HIS A 105 -14.86 4.46 2.52
CA HIS A 105 -15.86 3.45 2.25
C HIS A 105 -17.12 3.69 3.09
N ARG A 106 -16.99 4.09 4.36
CA ARG A 106 -18.15 4.43 5.20
C ARG A 106 -18.86 5.71 4.76
N LEU A 107 -18.13 6.73 4.29
CA LEU A 107 -18.71 7.94 3.71
C LEU A 107 -19.62 7.60 2.52
N ARG A 108 -19.18 6.71 1.63
CA ARG A 108 -20.02 6.23 0.52
C ARG A 108 -21.27 5.50 1.01
N GLN A 109 -21.14 4.65 2.03
CA GLN A 109 -22.29 3.89 2.55
C GLN A 109 -23.38 4.75 3.21
N ILE A 110 -23.01 5.91 3.74
CA ILE A 110 -23.97 6.89 4.28
C ILE A 110 -24.49 7.87 3.21
N GLY A 111 -24.03 7.75 1.96
CA GLY A 111 -24.47 8.57 0.83
C GLY A 111 -23.68 9.88 0.64
N ARG A 112 -22.50 10.01 1.26
CA ARG A 112 -21.60 11.17 1.12
C ARG A 112 -20.44 10.85 0.18
N ASP A 113 -20.80 10.49 -1.06
CA ASP A 113 -19.82 10.20 -2.12
C ASP A 113 -18.95 11.41 -2.45
N ASP A 114 -19.48 12.62 -2.29
CA ASP A 114 -18.79 13.90 -2.43
C ASP A 114 -17.57 14.01 -1.50
N LEU A 115 -17.78 13.72 -0.21
CA LEU A 115 -16.72 13.77 0.80
C LEU A 115 -15.76 12.60 0.65
N ALA A 116 -16.25 11.43 0.26
CA ALA A 116 -15.40 10.29 -0.05
C ALA A 116 -14.43 10.63 -1.21
N ASP A 117 -14.95 11.15 -2.31
CA ASP A 117 -14.11 11.47 -3.46
C ASP A 117 -13.14 12.62 -3.18
N TRP A 118 -13.54 13.61 -2.38
CA TRP A 118 -12.65 14.67 -1.90
C TRP A 118 -11.52 14.11 -1.02
N LEU A 119 -11.86 13.28 -0.03
CA LEU A 119 -10.88 12.71 0.90
C LEU A 119 -9.90 11.81 0.15
N GLY A 120 -10.39 11.00 -0.79
CA GLY A 120 -9.54 10.13 -1.60
C GLY A 120 -8.53 10.94 -2.40
N LYS A 121 -8.99 11.97 -3.11
CA LYS A 121 -8.10 12.85 -3.87
C LYS A 121 -7.08 13.54 -2.97
N THR A 122 -7.50 14.07 -1.82
CA THR A 122 -6.63 14.86 -0.93
C THR A 122 -5.52 14.02 -0.33
N VAL A 123 -5.85 12.83 0.17
CA VAL A 123 -4.87 11.90 0.76
C VAL A 123 -3.89 11.39 -0.31
N PHE A 124 -4.36 11.09 -1.51
CA PHE A 124 -3.49 10.64 -2.61
C PHE A 124 -2.74 11.77 -3.31
N HIS A 125 -3.15 13.04 -3.15
CA HIS A 125 -2.47 14.15 -3.81
C HIS A 125 -1.08 14.39 -3.20
N GLN A 126 -0.93 14.24 -1.89
CA GLN A 126 0.38 14.33 -1.22
C GLN A 126 1.31 13.22 -1.71
N LEU A 127 0.81 11.98 -1.75
CA LEU A 127 1.59 10.84 -2.27
C LEU A 127 1.95 11.02 -3.76
N GLY A 128 1.03 11.54 -4.56
CA GLY A 128 1.25 11.83 -5.97
C GLY A 128 2.32 12.90 -6.19
N ASN A 129 2.28 13.98 -5.41
CA ASN A 129 3.25 15.07 -5.51
C ASN A 129 4.66 14.64 -5.07
N ASP A 130 4.76 13.82 -4.02
CA ASP A 130 6.03 13.27 -3.58
C ASP A 130 6.62 12.31 -4.61
N LEU A 131 5.79 11.43 -5.19
CA LEU A 131 6.20 10.52 -6.26
C LEU A 131 6.64 11.30 -7.52
N GLU A 132 5.88 12.32 -7.91
CA GLU A 132 6.20 13.17 -9.06
C GLU A 132 7.53 13.90 -8.85
N ARG A 133 7.78 14.42 -7.64
CA ARG A 133 9.06 15.04 -7.30
C ARG A 133 10.21 14.05 -7.40
N GLU A 134 10.10 12.86 -6.81
CA GLU A 134 11.16 11.84 -6.86
C GLU A 134 11.46 11.39 -8.30
N ILE A 135 10.42 11.21 -9.12
CA ILE A 135 10.58 10.88 -10.54
C ILE A 135 11.29 12.00 -11.29
N ASN A 136 10.88 13.25 -11.08
CA ASN A 136 11.49 14.40 -11.75
C ASN A 136 12.94 14.63 -11.32
N GLU A 137 13.26 14.48 -10.03
CA GLU A 137 14.63 14.55 -9.53
C GLU A 137 15.52 13.45 -10.10
N ALA A 138 15.01 12.21 -10.18
CA ALA A 138 15.75 11.11 -10.80
C ALA A 138 15.99 11.35 -12.29
N LEU A 139 14.98 11.82 -13.02
CA LEU A 139 15.09 12.13 -14.45
C LEU A 139 16.05 13.28 -14.74
N ASP A 140 16.06 14.32 -13.90
CA ASP A 140 16.99 15.45 -14.04
C ASP A 140 18.45 15.01 -13.79
N ASP A 141 18.69 14.15 -12.80
CA ASP A 141 20.02 13.57 -12.57
C ASP A 141 20.50 12.72 -13.76
N PHE A 142 19.62 11.90 -14.35
CA PHE A 142 19.93 11.16 -15.58
C PHE A 142 20.28 12.08 -16.77
N GLN A 143 19.55 13.17 -16.97
CA GLN A 143 19.82 14.13 -18.06
C GLN A 143 21.15 14.85 -17.85
N ASN A 144 21.43 15.27 -16.61
CA ASN A 144 22.68 15.94 -16.23
C ASN A 144 23.91 15.03 -16.39
N VAL A 145 23.79 13.72 -16.14
CA VAL A 145 24.85 12.72 -16.41
C VAL A 145 25.06 12.54 -17.91
N THR A 146 23.98 12.48 -18.68
CA THR A 146 24.05 12.28 -20.14
C THR A 146 24.66 13.49 -20.86
N GLU A 147 24.29 14.72 -20.47
CA GLU A 147 24.92 15.95 -21.00
C GLU A 147 26.40 16.07 -20.65
N LYS A 148 26.79 15.68 -19.43
CA LYS A 148 28.20 15.65 -19.03
C LYS A 148 28.99 14.62 -19.85
N THR A 149 28.39 13.50 -20.24
CA THR A 149 29.05 12.47 -21.06
C THR A 149 29.24 12.95 -22.50
N HIS A 150 28.26 13.65 -23.07
CA HIS A 150 28.38 14.23 -24.42
C HIS A 150 29.41 15.37 -24.54
N ARG A 151 29.80 16.03 -23.43
CA ARG A 151 30.81 17.10 -23.46
C ARG A 151 32.26 16.60 -23.49
N TYR A 152 32.51 15.31 -23.26
CA TYR A 152 33.86 14.73 -23.25
C TYR A 152 34.17 13.80 -24.44
N GLU A 153 33.25 13.57 -25.37
CA GLU A 153 33.50 12.73 -26.54
C GLU A 153 33.49 13.53 -27.86
N ALA A 154 34.57 14.28 -28.07
CA ALA A 154 35.02 14.67 -29.41
C ALA A 154 36.49 14.26 -29.58
N LYS A 155 36.75 12.95 -29.49
CA LYS A 155 37.99 12.34 -29.98
C LYS A 155 37.60 11.09 -30.76
N PRO A 156 37.87 11.00 -32.07
CA PRO A 156 37.56 9.80 -32.82
C PRO A 156 38.54 8.72 -32.39
N THR A 157 38.13 7.91 -31.42
CA THR A 157 38.82 6.67 -31.08
C THR A 157 38.35 5.64 -32.08
N PHE A 158 39.29 5.17 -32.91
CA PHE A 158 39.10 4.03 -33.80
C PHE A 158 38.46 2.88 -33.00
N ALA A 159 37.18 2.59 -33.28
CA ALA A 159 36.54 1.40 -32.77
C ALA A 159 37.23 0.18 -33.42
N PRO A 160 37.72 -0.80 -32.64
CA PRO A 160 38.08 -2.08 -33.22
C PRO A 160 36.82 -2.71 -33.86
N PRO A 161 36.97 -3.55 -34.89
CA PRO A 161 35.83 -4.18 -35.53
C PRO A 161 35.02 -4.91 -34.46
N VAL A 162 33.75 -4.52 -34.34
CA VAL A 162 32.76 -5.22 -33.52
C VAL A 162 32.71 -6.63 -34.08
N GLY A 163 33.39 -7.57 -33.40
CA GLY A 163 33.27 -8.98 -33.71
C GLY A 163 31.80 -9.33 -33.62
N ASP A 164 31.29 -10.05 -34.63
CA ASP A 164 29.91 -10.51 -34.69
C ASP A 164 29.53 -11.15 -33.35
N VAL A 165 28.77 -10.41 -32.54
CA VAL A 165 28.25 -10.92 -31.27
C VAL A 165 27.19 -11.93 -31.67
N ASP A 166 27.54 -13.20 -31.53
CA ASP A 166 26.66 -14.32 -31.80
C ASP A 166 25.38 -14.10 -30.96
N PRO A 167 24.19 -13.92 -31.58
CA PRO A 167 22.95 -13.54 -30.87
C PRO A 167 22.45 -14.61 -29.89
N THR A 168 23.21 -15.70 -29.76
CA THR A 168 22.95 -16.84 -28.89
C THR A 168 23.72 -16.77 -27.57
N GLU A 169 24.62 -15.80 -27.40
CA GLU A 169 25.44 -15.68 -26.19
C GLU A 169 24.67 -14.97 -25.07
N TRP A 170 24.21 -15.74 -24.08
CA TRP A 170 23.50 -15.23 -22.91
C TRP A 170 24.38 -14.24 -22.14
N LEU A 171 23.94 -12.98 -22.09
CA LEU A 171 24.67 -11.96 -21.36
C LEU A 171 24.44 -12.12 -19.85
N PRO A 172 25.40 -11.70 -19.01
CA PRO A 172 25.21 -11.63 -17.57
C PRO A 172 23.97 -10.81 -17.18
N PHE A 173 23.63 -9.81 -18.01
CA PHE A 173 22.43 -9.00 -17.88
C PHE A 173 21.15 -9.85 -17.99
N ASP A 174 21.05 -10.73 -18.98
CA ASP A 174 19.88 -11.61 -19.17
C ASP A 174 19.66 -12.51 -17.95
N THR A 175 20.76 -12.99 -17.35
CA THR A 175 20.72 -13.80 -16.13
C THR A 175 20.21 -12.99 -14.94
N ILE A 176 20.65 -11.74 -14.79
CA ILE A 176 20.18 -10.85 -13.70
C ILE A 176 18.70 -10.52 -13.88
N CYS A 177 18.27 -10.17 -15.09
CA CYS A 177 16.87 -9.88 -15.39
C CYS A 177 15.98 -11.10 -15.12
N TRP A 178 16.37 -12.30 -15.55
CA TRP A 178 15.62 -13.52 -15.28
C TRP A 178 15.52 -13.85 -13.80
N VAL A 179 16.60 -13.66 -13.04
CA VAL A 179 16.62 -13.88 -11.59
C VAL A 179 15.66 -12.92 -10.88
N LEU A 180 15.64 -11.64 -11.28
CA LEU A 180 14.71 -10.64 -10.74
C LEU A 180 13.25 -10.98 -11.07
N ILE A 181 12.94 -11.31 -12.33
CA ILE A 181 11.59 -11.65 -12.77
C ILE A 181 11.08 -12.89 -12.02
N CYS A 182 11.86 -13.96 -11.98
CA CYS A 182 11.50 -15.18 -11.25
C CYS A 182 11.35 -14.91 -9.75
N GLY A 183 12.24 -14.12 -9.16
CA GLY A 183 12.16 -13.73 -7.75
C GLY A 183 10.86 -13.00 -7.42
N ILE A 184 10.47 -12.01 -8.25
CA ILE A 184 9.22 -11.27 -8.08
C ILE A 184 8.02 -12.22 -8.18
N ILE A 185 7.96 -13.06 -9.21
CA ILE A 185 6.85 -14.03 -9.39
C ILE A 185 6.71 -14.95 -8.17
N ILE A 186 7.83 -15.50 -7.68
CA ILE A 186 7.82 -16.39 -6.50
C ILE A 186 7.31 -15.64 -5.25
N THR A 187 7.73 -14.40 -5.03
CA THR A 187 7.25 -13.61 -3.88
C THR A 187 5.75 -13.32 -3.96
N ILE A 188 5.22 -13.00 -5.15
CA ILE A 188 3.79 -12.79 -5.38
C ILE A 188 3.01 -14.09 -5.10
N LEU A 189 3.50 -15.24 -5.58
CA LEU A 189 2.84 -16.53 -5.31
C LEU A 189 2.84 -16.87 -3.81
N ILE A 190 3.95 -16.68 -3.10
CA ILE A 190 4.03 -16.98 -1.67
C ILE A 190 3.09 -16.07 -0.86
N THR A 191 3.07 -14.77 -1.16
CA THR A 191 2.23 -13.80 -0.44
C THR A 191 0.74 -14.05 -0.67
N THR A 192 0.33 -14.31 -1.92
CA THR A 192 -1.07 -14.66 -2.26
C THR A 192 -1.50 -15.96 -1.59
N LEU A 193 -0.66 -17.00 -1.60
CA LEU A 193 -0.94 -18.27 -0.89
C LEU A 193 -1.09 -18.05 0.62
N LYS A 194 -0.23 -17.23 1.23
CA LYS A 194 -0.31 -16.91 2.66
C LYS A 194 -1.63 -16.20 3.01
N VAL A 195 -2.05 -15.23 2.20
CA VAL A 195 -3.33 -14.52 2.37
C VAL A 195 -4.52 -15.48 2.24
N ILE A 196 -4.50 -16.36 1.24
CA ILE A 196 -5.55 -17.37 1.03
C ILE A 196 -5.59 -18.34 2.22
N CYS A 197 -4.44 -18.84 2.68
CA CYS A 197 -4.34 -19.71 3.85
C CYS A 197 -4.87 -19.03 5.12
N LEU A 198 -4.54 -17.75 5.35
CA LEU A 198 -5.07 -16.99 6.49
C LEU A 198 -6.60 -16.83 6.43
N LYS A 199 -7.16 -16.61 5.24
CA LYS A 199 -8.62 -16.57 5.03
C LYS A 199 -9.27 -17.94 5.26
N CYS A 200 -8.70 -19.01 4.73
CA CYS A 200 -9.23 -20.38 4.86
C CYS A 200 -9.13 -20.91 6.29
N CYS A 201 -8.06 -20.58 7.03
CA CYS A 201 -7.86 -21.02 8.41
C CYS A 201 -8.72 -20.26 9.44
N LYS A 202 -9.41 -19.18 9.05
CA LYS A 202 -10.35 -18.43 9.90
C LYS A 202 -11.83 -18.84 9.75
N ARG A 203 -12.14 -20.06 9.26
CA ARG A 203 -13.51 -20.60 9.42
C ARG A 203 -13.76 -20.98 10.89
N PRO A 204 -14.81 -20.44 11.56
CA PRO A 204 -15.03 -20.65 12.98
C PRO A 204 -15.38 -22.10 13.29
N LYS A 205 -14.65 -22.71 14.23
CA LYS A 205 -15.08 -23.92 14.95
C LYS A 205 -16.35 -23.56 15.74
N ASN A 206 -17.51 -23.84 15.18
CA ASN A 206 -18.78 -23.74 15.89
C ASN A 206 -18.76 -24.69 17.10
N LYS A 207 -18.54 -24.12 18.29
CA LYS A 207 -18.70 -24.83 19.57
C LYS A 207 -20.18 -25.16 19.74
N LYS A 208 -20.52 -26.46 19.65
CA LYS A 208 -21.80 -26.99 20.14
C LYS A 208 -21.89 -26.69 21.64
N LYS A 209 -22.67 -25.68 22.05
CA LYS A 209 -23.16 -25.56 23.42
C LYS A 209 -24.22 -26.65 23.63
N LYS A 210 -23.90 -27.66 24.44
CA LYS A 210 -24.90 -28.60 24.98
C LYS A 210 -25.81 -27.83 25.93
N ARG A 211 -27.12 -28.01 25.74
CA ARG A 211 -28.17 -27.75 26.75
C ARG A 211 -27.88 -28.59 27.98
N TYR A 212 -27.91 -27.99 29.16
CA TYR A 212 -28.62 -28.43 30.35
C TYR A 212 -28.93 -27.19 31.19
#